data_AF-A0A7K2NXV6-F1
#
_entry.id   AF-A0A7K2NXV6-F1
#
_cell.length_a   1.000
_cell.length_b   1.000
_cell.length_c   1.000
_cell.angle_alpha   90.00
_cell.angle_beta   90.00
_cell.angle_gamma   90.00
#
_symmetry.space_group_name_H-M   'P 1'
#
loop_
_entity.id
_entity.type
_entity.pdbx_description
1 polymer ?
#
loop_
_entity_poly.entity_id
_entity_poly.type
_entity_poly.pdbx_seq_one_letter_code
_entity_poly.pdbx_strand_id
1 'polypeptide(L)' 'MATLLHIDSSVFPAGASASRSVTAVFRRTWEEQHPEGTVIYRDL' A
#
# COMPACT_ATOMS: atom_id res chain seq x y z
N MET A 1 7.08 16.79 -3.21
CA MET A 1 7.12 15.33 -3.46
C MET A 1 6.78 14.60 -2.17
N ALA A 2 5.67 13.86 -2.16
CA ALA A 2 5.28 13.04 -1.01
C ALA A 2 5.85 11.62 -1.16
N THR A 3 6.22 10.99 -0.05
CA THR A 3 6.68 9.60 -0.04
C THR A 3 5.80 8.79 0.89
N LEU A 4 5.18 7.74 0.36
CA LEU A 4 4.43 6.76 1.15
C LEU A 4 5.30 5.52 1.37
N LEU A 5 5.62 5.24 2.62
CA LEU A 5 6.22 3.97 3.01
C LEU A 5 5.10 2.97 3.35
N HIS A 6 4.86 2.02 2.45
CA HIS A 6 3.91 0.93 2.64
C HIS A 6 4.65 -0.28 3.20
N ILE A 7 4.45 -0.56 4.49
CA ILE A 7 4.97 -1.74 5.18
C ILE A 7 3.83 -2.75 5.30
N ASP A 8 4.03 -3.93 4.74
CA ASP A 8 3.13 -5.06 4.84
C ASP A 8 3.77 -6.14 5.70
N SER A 9 3.09 -6.54 6.77
CA SER A 9 3.50 -7.59 7.69
C SER A 9 2.48 -8.73 7.75
N SER A 10 1.63 -8.84 6.73
CA SER A 10 0.62 -9.87 6.67
C SER A 10 1.24 -11.19 6.22
N VAL A 11 1.21 -12.18 7.12
CA VAL A 11 1.68 -13.55 6.82
C VAL A 11 0.80 -14.29 5.80
N PHE A 12 -0.39 -13.77 5.49
CA PHE A 12 -1.33 -14.39 4.56
C PHE A 12 -1.12 -13.86 3.15
N PRO A 13 -1.16 -14.73 2.12
CA PRO A 13 -1.01 -14.30 0.73
C PRO A 13 -2.14 -13.34 0.30
N ALA A 14 -1.89 -12.60 -0.78
CA ALA A 14 -2.89 -11.71 -1.37
C ALA A 14 -4.20 -12.47 -1.64
N GLY A 15 -5.34 -11.84 -1.31
CA GLY A 15 -6.67 -12.45 -1.40
C GLY A 15 -7.14 -13.21 -0.14
N ALA A 16 -6.22 -13.69 0.71
CA ALA A 16 -6.56 -14.28 2.01
C ALA A 16 -6.46 -13.28 3.18
N SER A 17 -5.96 -12.07 2.92
CA SER A 17 -5.74 -11.02 3.91
C SER A 17 -6.69 -9.84 3.72
N ALA A 18 -7.56 -9.61 4.69
CA ALA A 18 -8.46 -8.46 4.70
C ALA A 18 -7.69 -7.13 4.80
N SER A 19 -6.59 -7.08 5.56
CA SER A 19 -5.76 -5.88 5.67
C SER A 19 -5.10 -5.54 4.34
N ARG A 20 -4.59 -6.52 3.59
CA ARG A 20 -4.04 -6.29 2.24
C ARG A 20 -5.08 -5.69 1.29
N SER A 21 -6.33 -6.15 1.35
CA SER A 21 -7.42 -5.59 0.54
C SER A 21 -7.70 -4.12 0.87
N VAL A 22 -7.75 -3.76 2.16
CA VAL A 22 -7.94 -2.37 2.59
C VAL A 22 -6.77 -1.49 2.18
N THR A 23 -5.54 -1.96 2.40
CA THR A 23 -4.33 -1.18 2.07
C THR A 23 -4.17 -0.99 0.57
N ALA A 24 -4.61 -1.94 -0.26
CA ALA A 24 -4.62 -1.79 -1.72
C ALA A 24 -5.53 -0.63 -2.16
N VAL A 25 -6.72 -0.50 -1.57
CA VAL A 25 -7.63 0.62 -1.84
C VAL A 25 -7.00 1.93 -1.38
N PHE A 26 -6.45 1.97 -0.16
CA PHE A 26 -5.78 3.15 0.37
C PHE A 26 -4.62 3.61 -0.52
N ARG A 27 -3.72 2.70 -0.90
CA ARG A 27 -2.55 3.01 -1.74
C ARG A 27 -3.01 3.61 -3.06
N ARG A 28 -3.99 3.00 -3.71
CA ARG A 28 -4.52 3.48 -4.98
C ARG A 28 -5.05 4.91 -4.85
N THR A 29 -5.92 5.18 -3.87
CA THR A 29 -6.49 6.51 -3.66
C THR A 29 -5.41 7.53 -3.29
N TRP A 30 -4.38 7.12 -2.55
CA TRP A 30 -3.24 7.98 -2.25
C TRP A 30 -2.45 8.35 -3.52
N GLU A 31 -2.15 7.37 -4.39
CA GLU A 31 -1.45 7.61 -5.67
C GLU A 31 -2.26 8.53 -6.59
N GLU A 32 -3.60 8.38 -6.64
CA GLU A 32 -4.51 9.28 -7.38
C GLU A 32 -4.44 10.74 -6.87
N GLN A 33 -4.28 10.94 -5.56
CA GLN A 33 -4.18 12.28 -4.95
C GLN A 33 -2.77 12.86 -4.96
N HIS A 34 -1.75 12.03 -5.18
CA HIS A 34 -0.34 12.43 -5.19
C HIS A 34 0.33 11.94 -6.49
N PRO A 35 0.05 12.57 -7.65
CA PRO A 35 0.55 12.10 -8.95
C PRO A 35 2.07 12.09 -9.09
N GLU A 36 2.75 12.96 -8.34
CA GLU A 36 4.22 13.04 -8.26
C GLU A 36 4.77 12.35 -7.00
N GLY A 37 3.91 11.59 -6.31
CA GLY A 37 4.26 10.84 -5.10
C GLY A 37 5.09 9.60 -5.42
N THR A 38 5.93 9.19 -4.47
CA THR A 38 6.69 7.94 -4.55
C THR A 38 6.18 6.95 -3.52
N VAL A 39 5.91 5.71 -3.92
CA VAL A 39 5.56 4.62 -3.01
C VAL A 39 6.75 3.69 -2.82
N ILE A 40 7.19 3.51 -1.58
CA ILE A 40 8.20 2.54 -1.19
C ILE A 40 7.47 1.37 -0.51
N TYR A 41 7.51 0.19 -1.11
CA TYR A 41 6.90 -1.01 -0.56
C TYR A 41 7.93 -1.87 0.18
N ARG A 42 7.56 -2.39 1.35
CA ARG A 42 8.33 -3.34 2.15
C ARG A 42 7.41 -4.46 2.62
N ASP A 43 7.71 -5.67 2.18
CA ASP A 43 7.07 -6.91 2.65
C ASP A 43 8.00 -7.52 3.73
N LEU A 44 7.47 -7.74 4.93
CA LEU A 44 8.18 -8.27 6.10
C LEU A 44 7.76 -9.72 6.36
#